data_AF-A0A838MLC6-F1
#
_entry.id   AF-A0A838MLC6-F1
#
_cell.length_a   1.000
_cell.length_b   1.000
_cell.length_c   1.000
_cell.angle_alpha   90.00
_cell.angle_beta   90.00
_cell.angle_gamma   90.00
#
_symmetry.space_group_name_H-M   'P 1'
#
loop_
_entity.id
_entity.type
_entity.pdbx_description
1 polymer ?
#
loop_
_entity_poly.entity_id
_entity_poly.type
_entity_poly.pdbx_seq_one_letter_code
_entity_poly.pdbx_strand_id
1 'polypeptide(L)'
;MRPDPEALAWMMRASEADKAEFVAAMSKQERNAWRWVWRVWARDSQLPPEESWRTWLILAGRGFGKTRAGAEWVRAVAERDPAARIALVAANLGEARAIMVEGESGLRRIGTPGQRPAFESSLRRLTWSNGAQAMLYSAAEPEALRGPQHSHARRTGPEGGIRQRSSLAARWAGTLRH
;
A
#
# COMPACT_ATOMS: atom_id res chain seq x y z
N MET A 1 7.79 -3.29 -10.88
CA MET A 1 9.18 -3.03 -11.28
C MET A 1 9.68 -1.83 -10.48
N ARG A 2 10.62 -2.04 -9.53
CA ARG A 2 11.36 -0.92 -8.91
C ARG A 2 12.10 -0.19 -10.05
N PRO A 3 12.21 1.14 -10.10
CA PRO A 3 13.50 1.68 -10.47
C PRO A 3 14.43 1.22 -9.34
N ASP A 4 15.36 0.33 -9.69
CA ASP A 4 16.43 -0.14 -8.81
C ASP A 4 16.97 1.02 -7.94
N PRO A 5 17.24 0.85 -6.64
CA PRO A 5 17.99 1.84 -5.86
C PRO A 5 19.25 2.34 -6.58
N GLU A 6 19.90 1.47 -7.35
CA GLU A 6 21.00 1.86 -8.24
C GLU A 6 20.53 2.74 -9.40
N ALA A 7 19.36 2.49 -9.98
CA ALA A 7 18.78 3.31 -11.04
C ALA A 7 18.39 4.72 -10.54
N LEU A 8 17.91 4.85 -9.30
CA LEU A 8 17.62 6.15 -8.68
C LEU A 8 18.90 6.92 -8.36
N ALA A 9 19.92 6.24 -7.81
CA ALA A 9 21.23 6.81 -7.56
C ALA A 9 21.98 7.15 -8.87
N TRP A 10 21.77 6.37 -9.94
CA TRP A 10 22.25 6.66 -11.28
C TRP A 10 21.55 7.90 -11.83
N MET A 11 20.22 7.99 -11.75
CA MET A 11 19.46 9.12 -12.27
C MET A 11 19.82 10.45 -11.59
N MET A 12 20.20 10.42 -10.31
CA MET A 12 20.68 11.60 -9.59
C MET A 12 22.10 12.04 -9.98
N ARG A 13 22.94 11.13 -10.48
CA ARG A 13 24.35 11.38 -10.87
C ARG A 13 24.56 11.51 -12.37
N ALA A 14 23.61 11.03 -13.17
CA ALA A 14 23.64 11.05 -14.62
C ALA A 14 23.63 12.49 -15.15
N SER A 15 24.34 12.73 -16.25
CA SER A 15 24.31 14.03 -16.93
C SER A 15 22.93 14.25 -17.59
N GLU A 16 22.62 15.50 -17.93
CA GLU A 16 21.38 15.80 -18.67
C GLU A 16 21.33 15.08 -20.03
N ALA A 17 22.49 14.82 -20.65
CA ALA A 17 22.59 14.04 -21.87
C ALA A 17 22.24 12.56 -21.66
N ASP A 18 22.77 11.94 -20.60
CA ASP A 18 22.47 10.54 -20.26
C ASP A 18 21.00 10.35 -19.88
N LYS A 19 20.41 11.32 -19.16
CA LYS A 19 18.97 11.35 -18.85
C LYS A 19 18.14 11.48 -20.12
N ALA A 20 18.54 12.34 -21.05
CA ALA A 20 17.84 12.54 -22.31
C ALA A 20 17.88 11.28 -23.20
N GLU A 21 19.03 10.61 -23.27
CA GLU A 21 19.19 9.35 -24.00
C GLU A 21 18.35 8.24 -23.38
N PHE A 22 18.34 8.12 -22.05
CA PHE A 22 17.49 7.18 -21.34
C PHE A 22 16.00 7.41 -21.59
N VAL A 23 15.53 8.67 -21.52
CA VAL A 23 14.14 9.02 -21.82
C VAL A 23 13.79 8.82 -23.30
N ALA A 24 14.76 8.97 -24.21
CA ALA A 24 14.61 8.69 -25.63
C ALA A 24 14.51 7.19 -25.92
N ALA A 25 15.25 6.36 -25.18
CA ALA A 25 15.20 4.90 -25.26
C ALA A 25 13.90 4.30 -24.70
N MET A 26 13.21 5.00 -23.80
CA MET A 26 11.92 4.55 -23.26
C MET A 26 10.78 4.63 -24.28
N SER A 27 9.99 3.56 -24.34
CA SER A 27 8.75 3.54 -25.12
C SER A 27 7.73 4.57 -24.60
N LYS A 28 6.77 4.95 -25.45
CA LYS A 28 5.65 5.82 -25.04
C LYS A 28 4.86 5.22 -23.86
N GLN A 29 4.75 3.89 -23.79
CA GLN A 29 4.06 3.20 -22.70
C GLN A 29 4.82 3.34 -21.37
N GLU A 30 6.14 3.12 -21.38
CA GLU A 30 6.96 3.24 -20.17
C GLU A 30 7.01 4.68 -19.65
N ARG A 31 7.11 5.68 -20.55
CA ARG A 31 7.02 7.10 -20.16
C ARG A 31 5.67 7.44 -19.51
N ASN A 32 4.59 6.90 -20.04
CA ASN A 32 3.24 7.11 -19.47
C ASN A 32 3.07 6.39 -18.12
N ALA A 33 3.76 5.25 -17.91
CA ALA A 33 3.71 4.50 -16.66
C ALA A 33 4.40 5.24 -15.51
N TRP A 34 5.41 6.07 -15.79
CA TRP A 34 6.21 6.77 -14.78
C TRP A 34 5.38 7.63 -13.82
N ARG A 35 4.32 8.28 -14.32
CA ARG A 35 3.37 9.07 -13.52
C ARG A 35 2.61 8.23 -12.47
N TRP A 36 2.58 6.91 -12.64
CA TRP A 36 1.88 5.97 -11.76
C TRP A 36 2.81 5.21 -10.81
N VAL A 37 4.13 5.46 -10.87
CA VAL A 37 5.12 4.83 -9.99
C VAL A 37 5.20 5.59 -8.68
N TRP A 38 4.37 5.22 -7.71
CA TRP A 38 4.26 5.93 -6.43
C TRP A 38 5.59 6.15 -5.71
N ARG A 39 6.48 5.15 -5.74
CA ARG A 39 7.79 5.21 -5.08
C ARG A 39 8.70 6.34 -5.58
N VAL A 40 8.45 6.87 -6.79
CA VAL A 40 9.19 8.03 -7.33
C VAL A 40 8.69 9.35 -6.72
N TRP A 41 7.43 9.43 -6.33
CA TRP A 41 6.75 10.65 -5.89
C TRP A 41 6.50 10.70 -4.37
N ALA A 42 6.52 9.54 -3.72
CA ALA A 42 6.27 9.40 -2.29
C ALA A 42 7.43 9.97 -1.47
N ARG A 43 7.11 10.56 -0.33
CA ARG A 43 8.10 10.83 0.72
C ARG A 43 8.46 9.51 1.41
N ASP A 44 9.65 9.40 1.97
CA ASP A 44 10.07 8.20 2.70
C ASP A 44 9.10 7.84 3.84
N SER A 45 8.56 8.85 4.53
CA SER A 45 7.55 8.65 5.58
C SER A 45 6.19 8.11 5.09
N GLN A 46 5.94 8.14 3.77
CA GLN A 46 4.75 7.58 3.14
C GLN A 46 4.99 6.17 2.58
N LEU A 47 6.19 5.61 2.76
CA LEU A 47 6.54 4.26 2.35
C LEU A 47 6.59 3.33 3.57
N PRO A 48 6.22 2.05 3.41
CA PRO A 48 6.44 1.07 4.46
C PRO A 48 7.94 0.86 4.69
N PRO A 49 8.37 0.48 5.92
CA PRO A 49 9.74 0.08 6.17
C PRO A 49 10.17 -1.07 5.25
N GLU A 50 11.46 -1.10 4.88
CA GLU A 50 12.01 -2.13 4.01
C GLU A 50 12.22 -3.48 4.72
N GLU A 51 12.43 -3.42 6.03
CA GLU A 51 12.59 -4.58 6.90
C GLU A 51 11.26 -5.31 7.14
N SER A 52 11.32 -6.48 7.78
CA SER A 52 10.12 -7.23 8.14
C SER A 52 9.37 -6.53 9.29
N TRP A 53 8.10 -6.21 9.07
CA TRP A 53 7.21 -5.62 10.08
C TRP A 53 5.85 -6.30 10.08
N ARG A 54 5.19 -6.31 11.25
CA ARG A 54 3.82 -6.83 11.40
C ARG A 54 2.76 -5.73 11.31
N THR A 55 3.11 -4.50 11.69
CA THR A 55 2.18 -3.38 11.67
C THR A 55 2.91 -2.12 11.23
N TRP A 56 2.36 -1.45 10.22
CA TRP A 56 2.78 -0.13 9.78
C TRP A 56 1.69 0.88 10.14
N LEU A 57 2.02 1.79 11.05
CA LEU A 57 1.08 2.79 11.57
C LEU A 57 1.51 4.20 11.13
N ILE A 58 0.60 4.91 10.47
CA ILE A 58 0.79 6.30 10.06
C ILE A 58 -0.05 7.19 10.99
N LEU A 59 0.61 7.89 11.90
CA LEU A 59 0.01 8.93 12.75
C LEU A 59 0.37 10.30 12.19
N ALA A 60 -0.51 10.87 11.38
CA ALA A 60 -0.28 12.15 10.74
C ALA A 60 -1.56 12.94 10.52
N GLY A 61 -1.46 14.26 10.62
CA GLY A 61 -2.56 15.20 10.41
C GLY A 61 -3.05 15.28 8.96
N ARG A 62 -3.92 16.25 8.69
CA ARG A 62 -4.42 16.54 7.34
C ARG A 62 -3.25 16.94 6.42
N GLY A 63 -3.37 16.61 5.12
CA GLY A 63 -2.36 16.96 4.12
C GLY A 63 -1.14 16.03 4.06
N PHE A 64 -0.96 15.10 5.01
CA PHE A 64 0.14 14.12 4.96
C PHE A 64 0.01 13.14 3.78
N GLY A 65 -1.21 12.87 3.31
CA GLY A 65 -1.44 11.87 2.27
C GLY A 65 -1.56 10.43 2.77
N LYS A 66 -1.96 10.22 4.05
CA LYS A 66 -2.17 8.90 4.65
C LYS A 66 -3.10 7.99 3.84
N THR A 67 -4.11 8.58 3.20
CA THR A 67 -5.04 7.85 2.34
C THR A 67 -4.36 7.34 1.07
N ARG A 68 -3.52 8.16 0.43
CA ARG A 68 -2.77 7.77 -0.78
C ARG A 68 -1.69 6.73 -0.45
N ALA A 69 -0.90 6.97 0.60
CA ALA A 69 0.14 6.05 1.05
C ALA A 69 -0.41 4.64 1.31
N GLY A 70 -1.50 4.53 2.07
CA GLY A 70 -2.11 3.22 2.33
C GLY A 70 -2.75 2.58 1.10
N ALA A 71 -3.27 3.35 0.14
CA ALA A 71 -3.84 2.79 -1.08
C ALA A 71 -2.74 2.23 -2.00
N GLU A 72 -1.62 2.94 -2.13
CA GLU A 72 -0.47 2.50 -2.92
C GLU A 72 0.23 1.30 -2.28
N TRP A 73 0.23 1.20 -0.94
CA TRP A 73 0.67 -0.02 -0.27
C TRP A 73 -0.21 -1.23 -0.62
N VAL A 74 -1.54 -1.09 -0.54
CA VAL A 74 -2.48 -2.16 -0.94
C VAL A 74 -2.26 -2.57 -2.39
N ARG A 75 -2.11 -1.58 -3.29
CA ARG A 75 -1.82 -1.83 -4.71
C ARG A 75 -0.50 -2.60 -4.87
N ALA A 76 0.58 -2.19 -4.19
CA ALA A 76 1.86 -2.86 -4.29
C ALA A 76 1.82 -4.32 -3.80
N VAL A 77 1.05 -4.59 -2.74
CA VAL A 77 0.79 -5.97 -2.27
C VAL A 77 0.04 -6.76 -3.34
N ALA A 78 -1.07 -6.22 -3.86
CA ALA A 78 -1.90 -6.89 -4.86
C ALA A 78 -1.15 -7.15 -6.18
N GLU A 79 -0.32 -6.22 -6.64
CA GLU A 79 0.50 -6.37 -7.85
C GLU A 79 1.62 -7.42 -7.67
N ARG A 80 2.16 -7.58 -6.45
CA ARG A 80 3.25 -8.51 -6.16
C ARG A 80 2.74 -9.95 -5.96
N ASP A 81 1.58 -10.12 -5.34
CA ASP A 81 1.04 -11.42 -4.98
C ASP A 81 -0.39 -11.60 -5.54
N PRO A 82 -0.54 -12.35 -6.64
CA PRO A 82 -1.84 -12.73 -7.21
C PRO A 82 -2.78 -13.45 -6.24
N ALA A 83 -2.25 -14.12 -5.21
CA ALA A 83 -3.06 -14.82 -4.22
C ALA A 83 -3.46 -13.92 -3.04
N ALA A 84 -3.02 -12.65 -3.02
CA ALA A 84 -3.26 -11.74 -1.90
C ALA A 84 -4.74 -11.58 -1.61
N ARG A 85 -5.08 -11.76 -0.33
CA ARG A 85 -6.40 -11.46 0.26
C ARG A 85 -6.23 -10.35 1.29
N ILE A 86 -6.71 -9.15 0.97
CA ILE A 86 -6.44 -7.93 1.72
C ILE A 86 -7.74 -7.45 2.40
N ALA A 87 -7.73 -7.25 3.71
CA ALA A 87 -8.85 -6.66 4.43
C ALA A 87 -8.73 -5.13 4.46
N LEU A 88 -9.76 -4.41 4.02
CA LEU A 88 -9.88 -2.95 4.10
C LEU A 88 -10.91 -2.60 5.18
N VAL A 89 -10.44 -2.06 6.30
CA VAL A 89 -11.27 -1.85 7.49
C VAL A 89 -11.45 -0.35 7.75
N ALA A 90 -12.69 0.13 7.81
CA ALA A 90 -13.04 1.49 8.23
C ALA A 90 -14.04 1.46 9.40
N ALA A 91 -14.50 2.62 9.89
CA ALA A 91 -15.49 2.65 10.97
C ALA A 91 -16.81 1.99 10.53
N ASN A 92 -17.19 2.20 9.27
CA ASN A 92 -18.31 1.51 8.61
C ASN A 92 -18.03 1.27 7.11
N LEU A 93 -18.85 0.43 6.46
CA LEU A 93 -18.66 0.07 5.05
C LEU A 93 -18.83 1.24 4.08
N GLY A 94 -19.71 2.19 4.40
CA GLY A 94 -19.90 3.40 3.60
C GLY A 94 -18.63 4.24 3.56
N GLU A 95 -17.98 4.42 4.71
CA GLU A 95 -16.69 5.11 4.82
C GLU A 95 -15.58 4.35 4.08
N ALA A 96 -15.50 3.03 4.23
CA ALA A 96 -14.53 2.20 3.51
C ALA A 96 -14.67 2.40 1.98
N ARG A 97 -15.89 2.38 1.46
CA ARG A 97 -16.17 2.62 0.04
C ARG A 97 -15.80 4.05 -0.37
N ALA A 98 -16.33 5.04 0.34
CA ALA A 98 -16.17 6.45 -0.02
C ALA A 98 -14.70 6.90 0.03
N ILE A 99 -13.91 6.40 1.00
CA ILE A 99 -12.52 6.83 1.20
C ILE A 99 -11.54 5.91 0.48
N MET A 100 -11.64 4.59 0.71
CA MET A 100 -10.60 3.65 0.24
C MET A 100 -10.81 3.18 -1.20
N VAL A 101 -12.06 3.22 -1.70
CA VAL A 101 -12.39 2.70 -3.04
C VAL A 101 -12.60 3.81 -4.06
N GLU A 102 -13.57 4.69 -3.80
CA GLU A 102 -14.07 5.67 -4.77
C GLU A 102 -13.50 7.08 -4.58
N GLY A 103 -12.94 7.33 -3.39
CA GLY A 103 -12.34 8.61 -3.01
C GLY A 103 -11.20 9.01 -3.94
N GLU A 104 -10.75 10.26 -3.81
CA GLU A 104 -9.70 10.86 -4.66
C GLU A 104 -8.42 10.02 -4.71
N SER A 105 -8.02 9.47 -3.56
CA SER A 105 -6.88 8.56 -3.41
C SER A 105 -7.29 7.08 -3.32
N GLY A 106 -8.52 6.75 -3.73
CA GLY A 106 -9.09 5.42 -3.64
C GLY A 106 -8.51 4.45 -4.68
N LEU A 107 -8.63 3.15 -4.39
CA LEU A 107 -8.02 2.07 -5.17
C LEU A 107 -8.47 2.04 -6.64
N ARG A 108 -9.68 2.54 -6.96
CA ARG A 108 -10.15 2.63 -8.35
C ARG A 108 -9.54 3.78 -9.16
N ARG A 109 -8.86 4.73 -8.51
CA ARG A 109 -8.27 5.91 -9.17
C ARG A 109 -6.76 5.82 -9.31
N ILE A 110 -6.10 5.02 -8.47
CA ILE A 110 -4.65 4.89 -8.47
C ILE A 110 -4.18 3.81 -9.45
N GLY A 111 -3.00 4.00 -10.04
CA GLY A 111 -2.43 3.10 -11.03
C GLY A 111 -2.89 3.32 -12.47
N THR A 112 -2.18 2.67 -13.39
CA THR A 112 -2.45 2.70 -14.83
C THR A 112 -3.86 2.16 -15.11
N PRO A 113 -4.65 2.73 -16.02
CA PRO A 113 -6.05 2.34 -16.23
C PRO A 113 -6.33 0.84 -16.34
N GLY A 114 -5.45 0.05 -16.98
CA GLY A 114 -5.59 -1.40 -17.11
C GLY A 114 -5.19 -2.24 -15.88
N GLN A 115 -4.59 -1.63 -14.85
CA GLN A 115 -4.14 -2.30 -13.62
C GLN A 115 -5.05 -2.00 -12.42
N ARG A 116 -6.08 -1.19 -12.62
CA ARG A 116 -7.02 -0.80 -11.56
C ARG A 116 -7.94 -1.97 -11.23
N PRO A 117 -8.25 -2.19 -9.94
CA PRO A 117 -9.18 -3.23 -9.55
C PRO A 117 -10.62 -2.92 -9.99
N ALA A 118 -11.35 -3.96 -10.36
CA ALA A 118 -12.80 -3.92 -10.51
C ALA A 118 -13.45 -3.95 -9.11
N PHE A 119 -14.49 -3.16 -8.90
CA PHE A 119 -15.22 -3.11 -7.63
C PHE A 119 -16.61 -3.73 -7.76
N GLU A 120 -16.87 -4.76 -6.98
CA GLU A 120 -18.13 -5.49 -6.89
C GLU A 120 -18.83 -5.08 -5.58
N SER A 121 -19.70 -4.07 -5.65
CA SER A 121 -20.33 -3.46 -4.45
C SER A 121 -21.13 -4.45 -3.63
N SER A 122 -21.92 -5.32 -4.27
CA SER A 122 -22.74 -6.35 -3.61
C SER A 122 -21.90 -7.34 -2.80
N LEU A 123 -20.68 -7.62 -3.25
CA LEU A 123 -19.75 -8.55 -2.59
C LEU A 123 -18.73 -7.82 -1.72
N ARG A 124 -18.79 -6.48 -1.65
CA ARG A 124 -17.86 -5.64 -0.89
C ARG A 124 -16.40 -5.94 -1.26
N ARG A 125 -16.14 -6.24 -2.54
CA ARG A 125 -14.87 -6.81 -3.02
C ARG A 125 -14.26 -5.99 -4.15
N LEU A 126 -12.94 -5.86 -4.11
CA LEU A 126 -12.09 -5.40 -5.18
C LEU A 126 -11.30 -6.58 -5.73
N THR A 127 -11.25 -6.70 -7.05
CA THR A 127 -10.53 -7.78 -7.75
C THR A 127 -9.60 -7.17 -8.78
N TRP A 128 -8.32 -7.50 -8.70
CA TRP A 128 -7.32 -7.14 -9.70
C TRP A 128 -7.33 -8.16 -10.84
N SER A 129 -6.90 -7.75 -12.04
CA SER A 129 -6.83 -8.62 -13.21
C SER A 129 -5.89 -9.82 -13.04
N ASN A 130 -4.92 -9.72 -12.13
CA ASN A 130 -4.01 -10.81 -11.78
C ASN A 130 -4.63 -11.82 -10.79
N GLY A 131 -5.82 -11.56 -10.25
CA GLY A 131 -6.50 -12.44 -9.30
C GLY A 131 -6.41 -12.02 -7.83
N ALA A 132 -5.58 -11.03 -7.48
CA ALA A 132 -5.51 -10.51 -6.12
C ALA A 132 -6.85 -9.87 -5.72
N GLN A 133 -7.18 -9.91 -4.42
CA GLN A 133 -8.46 -9.43 -3.93
C GLN A 133 -8.33 -8.60 -2.65
N ALA A 134 -9.20 -7.60 -2.53
CA ALA A 134 -9.40 -6.87 -1.29
C ALA A 134 -10.89 -6.85 -0.91
N MET A 135 -11.21 -7.05 0.37
CA MET A 135 -12.57 -7.05 0.89
C MET A 135 -12.76 -5.93 1.90
N LEU A 136 -13.93 -5.28 1.87
CA LEU A 136 -14.28 -4.20 2.79
C LEU A 136 -14.94 -4.75 4.05
N TYR A 137 -14.50 -4.26 5.20
CA TYR A 137 -15.00 -4.61 6.53
C TYR A 137 -15.32 -3.37 7.34
N SER A 138 -16.28 -3.53 8.25
CA SER A 138 -16.64 -2.56 9.27
C SER A 138 -15.95 -2.90 10.58
N ALA A 139 -15.29 -1.94 11.21
CA ALA A 139 -14.76 -2.10 12.56
C ALA A 139 -15.87 -2.26 13.62
N ALA A 140 -17.11 -1.83 13.31
CA ALA A 140 -18.27 -2.02 14.17
C ALA A 140 -18.81 -3.46 14.15
N GLU A 141 -18.40 -4.29 13.19
CA GLU A 141 -18.81 -5.69 13.04
C GLU A 141 -17.57 -6.62 13.07
N PRO A 142 -16.87 -6.73 14.20
CA PRO A 142 -15.58 -7.44 14.29
C PRO A 142 -15.69 -8.94 14.00
N GLU A 143 -16.86 -9.55 14.23
CA GLU A 143 -17.10 -10.96 13.94
C GLU A 143 -16.99 -11.28 12.44
N ALA A 144 -17.25 -10.31 11.55
CA ALA A 144 -17.12 -10.49 10.10
C ALA A 144 -15.67 -10.74 9.66
N LEU A 145 -14.68 -10.42 10.50
CA LEU A 145 -13.26 -10.66 10.25
C LEU A 145 -12.78 -12.05 10.70
N ARG A 146 -13.59 -12.81 11.46
CA ARG A 146 -13.15 -14.10 12.05
C ARG A 146 -13.30 -15.32 11.13
N GLY A 147 -14.08 -15.22 10.05
CA GLY A 147 -14.30 -16.31 9.09
C GLY A 147 -13.36 -16.30 7.87
N PRO A 148 -13.19 -15.16 7.17
CA PRO A 148 -12.37 -15.10 5.96
C PRO A 148 -10.85 -15.15 6.26
N GLN A 149 -10.09 -15.88 5.43
CA GLN A 149 -8.63 -15.89 5.50
C GLN A 149 -8.05 -14.61 4.86
N HIS A 150 -7.21 -13.89 5.60
CA HIS A 150 -6.56 -12.67 5.15
C HIS A 150 -5.05 -12.76 5.29
N SER A 151 -4.36 -12.34 4.21
CA SER A 151 -2.91 -12.20 4.20
C SER A 151 -2.46 -10.86 4.78
N HIS A 152 -3.24 -9.80 4.56
CA HIS A 152 -2.88 -8.42 4.86
C HIS A 152 -4.13 -7.63 5.29
N ALA A 153 -3.94 -6.59 6.10
CA ALA A 153 -5.03 -5.70 6.49
C ALA A 153 -4.59 -4.24 6.48
N ARG A 154 -5.48 -3.36 6.05
CA ARG A 154 -5.36 -1.90 6.17
C ARG A 154 -6.53 -1.39 6.98
N ARG A 155 -6.27 -0.54 7.98
CA ARG A 155 -7.30 0.12 8.79
C ARG A 155 -7.18 1.64 8.71
N THR A 156 -8.31 2.34 8.66
CA THR A 156 -8.39 3.77 9.01
C THR A 156 -9.07 3.93 10.38
N GLY A 157 -8.62 4.91 11.16
CA GLY A 157 -9.24 5.24 12.45
C GLY A 157 -9.21 6.76 12.71
N PRO A 158 -10.07 7.28 13.58
CA PRO A 158 -10.00 8.66 14.03
C PRO A 158 -8.72 8.90 14.85
N GLU A 159 -8.23 10.14 14.81
CA GLU A 159 -7.06 10.56 15.58
C GLU A 159 -7.42 10.54 17.08
N GLY A 160 -6.92 9.56 17.83
CA GLY A 160 -7.21 9.45 19.26
C GLY A 160 -6.43 8.36 19.98
N GLY A 161 -5.43 8.77 20.75
CA GLY A 161 -4.95 8.07 21.94
C GLY A 161 -3.99 6.89 21.73
N ILE A 162 -2.69 7.15 21.93
CA ILE A 162 -1.67 6.12 22.12
C ILE A 162 -1.92 5.43 23.47
N ARG A 163 -2.28 4.14 23.46
CA ARG A 163 -2.03 3.23 24.58
C ARG A 163 -0.99 2.22 24.15
N GLN A 164 0.25 2.42 24.57
CA GLN A 164 1.20 1.32 24.68
C GLN A 164 0.83 0.51 25.92
N ARG A 165 0.50 -0.76 25.73
CA ARG A 165 0.73 -1.81 26.73
C ARG A 165 1.60 -2.85 26.06
N SER A 166 2.92 -2.65 26.16
CA SER A 166 3.87 -3.74 26.08
C SER A 166 3.90 -4.41 27.46
N SER A 167 3.50 -5.67 27.52
CA SER A 167 3.85 -6.51 28.65
C SER A 167 4.02 -7.95 28.18
N LEU A 168 5.30 -8.36 28.16
CA LEU A 168 5.84 -9.62 28.71
C LEU A 168 5.47 -10.93 27.97
N ALA A 169 6.35 -11.91 27.76
CA ALA A 169 7.69 -12.15 28.27
C ALA A 169 8.43 -13.22 27.43
N ALA A 170 9.76 -13.11 27.47
CA ALA A 170 10.73 -14.19 27.71
C ALA A 170 11.01 -15.29 26.65
N ARG A 171 12.32 -15.62 26.63
CA ARG A 171 13.03 -16.75 26.01
C ARG A 171 13.51 -16.41 24.59
N TRP A 172 14.79 -16.11 24.33
CA TRP A 172 16.01 -16.73 24.83
C TRP A 172 17.17 -15.73 24.87
N ALA A 173 17.84 -15.64 26.03
CA ALA A 173 19.20 -15.16 26.13
C ALA A 173 20.08 -16.36 26.49
N GLY A 174 21.22 -16.48 25.81
CA GLY A 174 22.31 -17.37 26.18
C GLY A 174 22.50 -18.53 25.20
N THR A 175 23.49 -18.40 24.30
CA THR A 175 24.60 -19.35 24.17
C THR A 175 25.73 -18.71 23.36
N LEU A 176 26.76 -18.25 24.11
CA LEU A 176 28.22 -18.35 23.87
C LEU A 176 28.77 -17.90 22.50
N ARG A 177 29.54 -16.79 22.43
CA ARG A 177 31.01 -16.77 22.59
C ARG A 177 31.71 -17.91 21.84
N HIS A 178 32.22 -17.61 20.65
CA HIS A 178 33.65 -17.61 20.32
C HIS A 178 33.91 -16.79 19.06
#